data_AF-A0A672FJN2-F1
#
_entry.id   AF-A0A672FJN2-F1
#
_cell.length_a   1.000
_cell.length_b   1.000
_cell.length_c   1.000
_cell.angle_alpha   90.00
_cell.angle_beta   90.00
_cell.angle_gamma   90.00
#
_symmetry.space_group_name_H-M   'P 1'
#
loop_
_entity.id
_entity.type
_entity.pdbx_description
1 polymer ?
#
loop_
_entity_poly.entity_id
_entity_poly.type
_entity_poly.pdbx_seq_one_letter_code
_entity_poly.pdbx_strand_id
1 'polypeptide(L)'
;MQFLEKKNIVLYSAAGDAPDCFLPVPAVLVTALAGLLTLLCGWRLRRRDGGTERRVCVLVLGDVGRSPRMQYHALSLSRHLYHVTVVGFLDSKPHQDVLNQQRIRILPITEVRGVQGNWDIPNPPGLPGIAVAWLVCVLRGSRLIVDWHNYGYTIMALSHGPAHPVVRLARWYEHFFGPLASDNLCVTNAMKEDLQENWNIRATTLYDRPASIFRETPLRLQHELFRRLGHSFDGSDPDPDLDLDLERTAFSVRDPADDSVTLRSERPALLLSSTSWTEDEDFSILLKALEDYEGFIRAGASLPSLVCVITGKGPQKEHYRRIIDSLHLEHVQICTPWLEAEDYPVLLGSADLGVCLHKSSSGLDLPMKVVDMFGCCLPVCAVHFRCLQELVKHEENGLIFRDSDELAQQLKSLLSEFPGSDGRLAAFRRNLRSSRGQRWDDNWDQNVLPMISGGR
;
A
#
# COMPACT_ATOMS: atom_id res chain seq x y z
N MET A 1 -24.20 15.67 11.85
CA MET A 1 -24.26 16.36 13.16
C MET A 1 -23.21 15.89 14.20
N GLN A 2 -22.60 14.70 14.14
CA GLN A 2 -21.59 14.26 15.14
C GLN A 2 -20.12 14.65 14.85
N PHE A 3 -19.83 15.11 13.62
CA PHE A 3 -18.61 15.87 13.30
C PHE A 3 -18.48 17.17 14.11
N LEU A 4 -19.57 17.58 14.79
CA LEU A 4 -19.71 18.82 15.55
C LEU A 4 -19.35 18.69 17.05
N GLU A 5 -18.75 17.58 17.51
CA GLU A 5 -18.16 17.54 18.85
C GLU A 5 -16.79 18.25 18.87
N LYS A 6 -16.45 18.92 19.98
CA LYS A 6 -15.15 19.59 20.12
C LYS A 6 -14.05 18.52 20.24
N LYS A 7 -13.17 18.48 19.24
CA LYS A 7 -11.96 17.65 19.21
C LYS A 7 -10.75 18.54 19.43
N ASN A 8 -9.70 17.99 20.00
CA ASN A 8 -8.48 18.76 20.20
C ASN A 8 -7.57 18.72 18.98
N ILE A 9 -7.56 17.58 18.29
CA ILE A 9 -6.72 17.34 17.12
C ILE A 9 -7.58 16.73 16.01
N VAL A 10 -7.37 17.19 14.79
CA VAL A 10 -7.87 16.56 13.57
C VAL A 10 -6.65 16.11 12.77
N LEU A 11 -6.49 14.79 12.61
CA LEU A 11 -5.50 14.19 11.72
C LEU A 11 -6.17 13.96 10.36
N TYR A 12 -5.64 14.56 9.31
CA TYR A 12 -6.22 14.58 7.97
C TYR A 12 -5.33 13.83 6.97
N SER A 13 -5.92 12.91 6.21
CA SER A 13 -5.25 12.22 5.09
C SER A 13 -5.19 13.13 3.86
N ALA A 14 -3.98 13.56 3.46
CA ALA A 14 -3.78 14.26 2.19
C ALA A 14 -3.61 13.23 1.05
N ALA A 15 -4.57 13.24 0.13
CA ALA A 15 -4.89 12.24 -0.88
C ALA A 15 -5.75 11.05 -0.37
N GLY A 16 -6.62 10.55 -1.24
CA GLY A 16 -7.50 9.40 -1.01
C GLY A 16 -7.36 8.43 -2.18
N ASP A 17 -7.39 7.12 -1.90
CA ASP A 17 -7.07 6.02 -2.82
C ASP A 17 -8.18 5.70 -3.84
N ALA A 18 -8.86 6.69 -4.41
CA ALA A 18 -9.94 6.43 -5.36
C ALA A 18 -9.90 7.39 -6.57
N PRO A 19 -9.59 6.90 -7.78
CA PRO A 19 -9.80 7.65 -9.03
C PRO A 19 -11.29 7.78 -9.41
N ASP A 20 -12.20 7.04 -8.76
CA ASP A 20 -13.60 6.88 -9.21
C ASP A 20 -14.64 7.67 -8.37
N CYS A 21 -14.22 8.58 -7.49
CA CYS A 21 -15.17 9.34 -6.67
C CYS A 21 -15.69 10.59 -7.40
N PHE A 22 -16.92 10.53 -7.89
CA PHE A 22 -17.62 11.67 -8.50
C PHE A 22 -18.40 12.47 -7.44
N LEU A 23 -18.04 13.72 -7.21
CA LEU A 23 -18.86 14.68 -6.45
C LEU A 23 -19.29 15.82 -7.37
N PRO A 24 -20.58 16.17 -7.42
CA PRO A 24 -20.97 17.45 -7.95
C PRO A 24 -20.43 18.56 -7.04
N VAL A 25 -19.52 19.39 -7.56
CA VAL A 25 -18.94 20.61 -6.95
C VAL A 25 -19.96 21.46 -6.16
N PRO A 26 -21.23 21.64 -6.58
CA PRO A 26 -22.20 22.39 -5.78
C PRO A 26 -22.60 21.71 -4.46
N ALA A 27 -22.57 20.38 -4.34
CA ALA A 27 -23.02 19.69 -3.13
C ALA A 27 -22.07 19.91 -1.95
N VAL A 28 -20.74 19.89 -2.18
CA VAL A 28 -19.78 20.13 -1.09
C VAL A 28 -19.78 21.58 -0.66
N LEU A 29 -19.88 22.52 -1.60
CA LEU A 29 -20.02 23.94 -1.31
C LEU A 29 -21.29 24.23 -0.50
N VAL A 30 -22.43 23.60 -0.84
CA VAL A 30 -23.69 23.79 -0.13
C VAL A 30 -23.66 23.15 1.27
N THR A 31 -23.08 21.96 1.45
CA THR A 31 -22.90 21.38 2.79
C THR A 31 -21.88 22.13 3.65
N ALA A 32 -20.80 22.65 3.03
CA ALA A 32 -19.80 23.46 3.72
C ALA A 32 -20.35 24.84 4.09
N LEU A 33 -21.18 25.46 3.23
CA LEU A 33 -21.88 26.74 3.47
C LEU A 33 -22.99 26.59 4.52
N ALA A 34 -23.77 25.50 4.48
CA ALA A 34 -24.77 25.21 5.52
C ALA A 34 -24.10 24.88 6.88
N GLY A 35 -22.95 24.21 6.85
CA GLY A 35 -22.06 24.06 8.01
C GLY A 35 -21.52 25.40 8.50
N LEU A 36 -21.07 26.28 7.61
CA LEU A 36 -20.57 27.63 7.92
C LEU A 36 -21.65 28.50 8.58
N LEU A 37 -22.88 28.48 8.08
CA LEU A 37 -24.00 29.24 8.63
C LEU A 37 -24.41 28.75 10.03
N THR A 38 -24.40 27.44 10.26
CA THR A 38 -24.63 26.87 11.60
C THR A 38 -23.44 27.11 12.56
N LEU A 39 -22.21 27.19 12.04
CA LEU A 39 -20.99 27.51 12.81
C LEU A 39 -20.84 29.01 13.14
N LEU A 40 -21.31 29.90 12.27
CA LEU A 40 -21.39 31.35 12.51
C LEU A 40 -22.40 31.67 13.62
N CYS A 41 -23.54 30.96 13.69
CA CYS A 41 -24.45 31.01 14.84
C CYS A 41 -23.83 30.37 16.11
N GLY A 42 -22.91 29.41 15.94
CA GLY A 42 -22.16 28.75 17.01
C GLY A 42 -20.96 29.53 17.56
N TRP A 43 -20.66 30.74 17.07
CA TRP A 43 -19.51 31.56 17.51
C TRP A 43 -19.53 31.86 19.03
N ARG A 44 -20.69 31.73 19.68
CA ARG A 44 -20.85 31.77 21.15
C ARG A 44 -20.33 30.54 21.92
N LEU A 45 -19.95 29.45 21.26
CA LEU A 45 -19.45 28.20 21.88
C LEU A 45 -17.92 28.14 22.02
N ARG A 46 -17.23 29.29 22.04
CA ARG A 46 -15.80 29.41 22.35
C ARG A 46 -15.41 29.02 23.79
N ARG A 47 -16.23 28.23 24.50
CA ARG A 47 -15.87 27.65 25.80
C ARG A 47 -15.03 26.38 25.59
N ARG A 48 -13.86 26.37 26.22
CA ARG A 48 -13.01 25.19 26.36
C ARG A 48 -13.67 24.33 27.43
N ASP A 49 -14.48 23.35 27.02
CA ASP A 49 -15.00 22.37 27.98
C ASP A 49 -13.81 21.59 28.51
N GLY A 50 -13.57 21.69 29.83
CA GLY A 50 -12.56 20.90 30.53
C GLY A 50 -12.90 19.42 30.40
N GLY A 51 -12.18 18.70 29.53
CA GLY A 51 -12.43 17.29 29.25
C GLY A 51 -12.16 16.84 27.81
N THR A 52 -11.83 17.74 26.89
CA THR A 52 -11.56 17.40 25.47
C THR A 52 -10.10 17.02 25.17
N GLU A 53 -9.20 17.07 26.17
CA GLU A 53 -7.74 16.87 26.00
C GLU A 53 -7.31 15.55 25.36
N ARG A 54 -8.17 14.53 25.44
CA ARG A 54 -7.91 13.22 24.85
C ARG A 54 -8.86 12.87 23.71
N ARG A 55 -9.41 13.83 22.98
CA ARG A 55 -10.29 13.57 21.82
C ARG A 55 -9.63 13.93 20.50
N VAL A 56 -9.50 12.95 19.61
CA VAL A 56 -8.90 13.12 18.26
C VAL A 56 -9.91 12.71 17.19
N CYS A 57 -9.93 13.44 16.08
CA CYS A 57 -10.61 13.03 14.85
C CYS A 57 -9.57 12.56 13.84
N VAL A 58 -9.76 11.39 13.24
CA VAL A 58 -9.00 10.92 12.09
C VAL A 58 -9.92 11.04 10.88
N LEU A 59 -9.65 12.00 10.00
CA LEU A 59 -10.44 12.29 8.82
C LEU A 59 -9.78 11.70 7.58
N VAL A 60 -10.47 10.75 6.96
CA VAL A 60 -10.07 10.03 5.75
C VAL A 60 -11.02 10.46 4.64
N LEU A 61 -10.53 11.19 3.64
CA LEU A 61 -11.31 11.54 2.43
C LEU A 61 -11.22 10.42 1.40
N GLY A 62 -11.61 9.23 1.83
CA GLY A 62 -11.52 7.99 1.08
C GLY A 62 -12.16 6.86 1.87
N ASP A 63 -12.10 5.67 1.30
CA ASP A 63 -12.57 4.45 1.96
C ASP A 63 -11.66 4.09 3.12
N VAL A 64 -12.18 4.14 4.35
CA VAL A 64 -11.43 3.84 5.57
C VAL A 64 -10.84 2.43 5.50
N GLY A 65 -11.58 1.46 4.93
CA GLY A 65 -11.11 0.08 4.81
C GLY A 65 -9.87 -0.07 3.94
N ARG A 66 -9.62 0.87 3.02
CA ARG A 66 -8.47 0.87 2.11
C ARG A 66 -7.33 1.79 2.54
N SER A 67 -7.46 2.50 3.66
CA SER A 67 -6.43 3.39 4.20
C SER A 67 -5.78 2.82 5.47
N PRO A 68 -4.93 1.78 5.35
CA PRO A 68 -4.33 1.11 6.51
C PRO A 68 -3.53 2.06 7.40
N ARG A 69 -2.77 3.00 6.81
CA ARG A 69 -2.02 4.04 7.54
C ARG A 69 -2.91 4.82 8.51
N MET A 70 -4.07 5.29 8.04
CA MET A 70 -5.01 6.05 8.87
C MET A 70 -5.67 5.20 9.96
N GLN A 71 -5.91 3.92 9.66
CA GLN A 71 -6.38 2.95 10.64
C GLN A 71 -5.33 2.69 11.74
N TYR A 72 -4.05 2.60 11.37
CA TYR A 72 -2.96 2.45 12.34
C TYR A 72 -2.75 3.70 13.18
N HIS A 73 -2.89 4.91 12.61
CA HIS A 73 -2.96 6.13 13.42
C HIS A 73 -4.08 6.06 14.47
N ALA A 74 -5.27 5.62 14.10
CA ALA A 74 -6.40 5.49 15.03
C ALA A 74 -6.11 4.48 16.16
N LEU A 75 -5.46 3.36 15.82
CA LEU A 75 -5.06 2.34 16.80
C LEU A 75 -3.97 2.85 17.75
N SER A 76 -2.91 3.48 17.25
CA SER A 76 -1.82 4.02 18.08
C SER A 76 -2.34 5.15 18.99
N LEU A 77 -3.20 6.04 18.49
CA LEU A 77 -3.91 7.02 19.32
C LEU A 77 -4.71 6.37 20.44
N SER A 78 -5.49 5.33 20.13
CA SER A 78 -6.27 4.59 21.13
C SER A 78 -5.39 3.91 22.18
N ARG A 79 -4.24 3.35 21.77
CA ARG A 79 -3.23 2.75 22.66
C ARG A 79 -2.71 3.77 23.67
N HIS A 80 -2.58 5.04 23.28
CA HIS A 80 -2.23 6.17 24.17
C HIS A 80 -3.43 6.82 24.86
N LEU A 81 -4.53 6.08 25.01
CA LEU A 81 -5.73 6.47 25.77
C LEU A 81 -6.50 7.67 25.19
N TYR A 82 -6.32 7.99 23.90
CA TYR A 82 -7.17 8.94 23.20
C TYR A 82 -8.49 8.28 22.78
N HIS A 83 -9.57 9.06 22.85
CA HIS A 83 -10.85 8.75 22.22
C HIS A 83 -10.81 9.22 20.77
N VAL A 84 -10.86 8.27 19.85
CA VAL A 84 -10.67 8.50 18.43
C VAL A 84 -12.02 8.45 17.72
N THR A 85 -12.26 9.43 16.84
CA THR A 85 -13.37 9.40 15.91
C THR A 85 -12.82 9.31 14.49
N VAL A 86 -12.99 8.18 13.84
CA VAL A 86 -12.61 7.98 12.44
C VAL A 86 -13.78 8.42 11.56
N VAL A 87 -13.53 9.28 10.59
CA VAL A 87 -14.54 9.84 9.69
C VAL A 87 -14.09 9.55 8.26
N GLY A 88 -14.92 8.90 7.46
CA GLY A 88 -14.62 8.56 6.06
C GLY A 88 -15.70 7.69 5.42
N PHE A 89 -15.45 7.20 4.22
CA PHE A 89 -16.34 6.24 3.55
C PHE A 89 -16.13 4.82 4.10
N LEU A 90 -17.17 3.98 4.05
CA LEU A 90 -17.14 2.60 4.56
C LEU A 90 -17.56 1.62 3.48
N ASP A 91 -16.89 1.71 2.33
CA ASP A 91 -17.15 0.82 1.19
C ASP A 91 -16.47 -0.54 1.37
N SER A 92 -15.28 -0.55 1.98
CA SER A 92 -14.58 -1.76 2.43
C SER A 92 -14.62 -1.90 3.95
N LYS A 93 -14.58 -3.15 4.42
CA LYS A 93 -14.53 -3.47 5.85
C LYS A 93 -13.21 -2.98 6.46
N PRO A 94 -13.23 -2.12 7.51
CA PRO A 94 -12.02 -1.76 8.25
C PRO A 94 -11.39 -2.95 8.99
N HIS A 95 -10.12 -2.79 9.36
CA HIS A 95 -9.34 -3.75 10.13
C HIS A 95 -10.06 -4.14 11.42
N GLN A 96 -10.04 -5.43 11.75
CA GLN A 96 -10.82 -5.98 12.86
C GLN A 96 -10.45 -5.33 14.20
N ASP A 97 -9.18 -4.99 14.42
CA ASP A 97 -8.74 -4.28 15.63
C ASP A 97 -9.35 -2.88 15.76
N VAL A 98 -9.59 -2.18 14.65
CA VAL A 98 -10.26 -0.86 14.67
C VAL A 98 -11.71 -1.04 15.08
N LEU A 99 -12.37 -2.06 14.56
CA LEU A 99 -13.78 -2.37 14.85
C LEU A 99 -13.98 -2.85 16.29
N ASN A 100 -13.00 -3.59 16.85
CA ASN A 100 -13.09 -4.16 18.19
C ASN A 100 -12.69 -3.17 19.30
N GLN A 101 -12.09 -2.03 18.95
CA GLN A 101 -11.51 -1.12 19.92
C GLN A 101 -12.53 -0.13 20.51
N GLN A 102 -12.77 -0.20 21.82
CA GLN A 102 -13.83 0.58 22.49
C GLN A 102 -13.64 2.10 22.45
N ARG A 103 -12.39 2.57 22.33
CA ARG A 103 -12.08 4.02 22.25
C ARG A 103 -12.13 4.56 20.82
N ILE A 104 -12.31 3.71 19.83
CA ILE A 104 -12.44 4.11 18.43
C ILE A 104 -13.91 4.09 18.04
N ARG A 105 -14.38 5.20 17.50
CA ARG A 105 -15.72 5.32 16.93
C ARG A 105 -15.61 5.68 15.47
N ILE A 106 -16.26 4.92 14.60
CA ILE A 106 -16.33 5.21 13.18
C ILE A 106 -17.62 5.98 12.89
N LEU A 107 -17.50 7.09 12.16
CA LEU A 107 -18.62 7.89 11.66
C LEU A 107 -18.56 7.89 10.12
N PRO A 108 -19.44 7.13 9.45
CA PRO A 108 -19.50 7.14 8.00
C PRO A 108 -19.94 8.50 7.48
N ILE A 109 -19.32 8.93 6.37
CA ILE A 109 -19.85 10.01 5.53
C ILE A 109 -20.70 9.37 4.43
N THR A 110 -21.96 9.74 4.33
CA THR A 110 -22.83 9.32 3.22
C THR A 110 -22.56 10.14 1.98
N GLU A 111 -22.45 9.48 0.83
CA GLU A 111 -22.48 10.15 -0.48
C GLU A 111 -23.83 10.86 -0.67
N VAL A 112 -23.80 12.13 -1.08
CA VAL A 112 -24.99 12.80 -1.60
C VAL A 112 -25.11 12.47 -3.08
N ARG A 113 -25.71 11.32 -3.39
CA ARG A 113 -26.10 10.96 -4.76
C ARG A 113 -27.30 11.78 -5.19
N GLY A 114 -27.09 12.97 -5.74
CA GLY A 114 -28.22 13.84 -6.07
C GLY A 114 -27.92 15.16 -6.73
N VAL A 115 -27.11 15.20 -7.80
CA VAL A 115 -27.28 16.15 -8.92
C VAL A 115 -26.68 15.50 -10.18
N GLN A 116 -27.48 14.75 -10.94
CA GLN A 116 -27.13 14.41 -12.33
C GLN A 116 -27.33 15.65 -13.18
N GLY A 117 -26.24 16.36 -13.48
CA GLY A 117 -26.15 17.11 -14.72
C GLY A 117 -24.84 16.74 -15.41
N ASN A 118 -24.76 17.00 -16.71
CA ASN A 118 -23.76 16.51 -17.67
C ASN A 118 -22.31 16.99 -17.44
N TRP A 119 -21.81 16.99 -16.20
CA TRP A 119 -20.43 17.35 -15.86
C TRP A 119 -19.75 16.14 -15.20
N ASP A 120 -19.27 15.21 -16.02
CA ASP A 120 -18.45 14.08 -15.59
C ASP A 120 -17.04 14.57 -15.20
N ILE A 121 -16.93 15.28 -14.07
CA ILE A 121 -15.66 15.72 -13.49
C ILE A 121 -15.42 14.88 -12.23
N PRO A 122 -14.40 14.00 -12.18
CA PRO A 122 -14.07 13.28 -10.96
C PRO A 122 -13.67 14.28 -9.86
N ASN A 123 -14.08 14.01 -8.63
CA ASN A 123 -13.72 14.84 -7.50
C ASN A 123 -12.21 14.71 -7.28
N PRO A 124 -11.45 15.82 -7.25
CA PRO A 124 -10.03 15.72 -6.97
C PRO A 124 -9.84 15.17 -5.56
N PRO A 125 -8.93 14.20 -5.34
CA PRO A 125 -8.60 13.74 -4.00
C PRO A 125 -8.21 14.95 -3.14
N GLY A 126 -8.89 15.16 -2.00
CA GLY A 126 -8.57 16.26 -1.09
C GLY A 126 -9.32 17.58 -1.28
N LEU A 127 -10.05 17.77 -2.39
CA LEU A 127 -10.88 18.95 -2.63
C LEU A 127 -12.34 18.72 -2.20
N PRO A 128 -12.98 19.67 -1.48
CA PRO A 128 -12.46 20.81 -0.73
C PRO A 128 -12.10 20.45 0.73
N GLY A 129 -11.74 19.20 1.01
CA GLY A 129 -11.72 18.70 2.38
C GLY A 129 -10.64 19.29 3.29
N ILE A 130 -9.43 19.60 2.82
CA ILE A 130 -8.40 20.26 3.66
C ILE A 130 -8.84 21.67 4.10
N ALA A 131 -9.49 22.45 3.22
CA ALA A 131 -10.01 23.78 3.54
C ALA A 131 -11.13 23.72 4.57
N VAL A 132 -12.05 22.75 4.41
CA VAL A 132 -13.14 22.52 5.37
C VAL A 132 -12.59 22.07 6.72
N ALA A 133 -11.64 21.13 6.74
CA ALA A 133 -11.01 20.66 7.96
C ALA A 133 -10.27 21.80 8.69
N TRP A 134 -9.51 22.61 7.95
CA TRP A 134 -8.83 23.79 8.48
C TRP A 134 -9.81 24.80 9.08
N LEU A 135 -10.86 25.18 8.34
CA LEU A 135 -11.84 26.15 8.82
C LEU A 135 -12.54 25.68 10.09
N VAL A 136 -12.91 24.39 10.14
CA VAL A 136 -13.52 23.80 11.34
C VAL A 136 -12.54 23.82 12.51
N CYS A 137 -11.26 23.52 12.29
CA CYS A 137 -10.24 23.61 13.33
C CYS A 137 -10.09 25.03 13.87
N VAL A 138 -10.03 26.04 12.99
CA VAL A 138 -9.95 27.46 13.38
C VAL A 138 -11.17 27.89 14.20
N LEU A 139 -12.38 27.52 13.77
CA LEU A 139 -13.61 27.89 14.47
C LEU A 139 -13.74 27.22 15.85
N ARG A 140 -13.18 26.02 16.01
CA ARG A 140 -13.26 25.25 17.27
C ARG A 140 -12.06 25.41 18.19
N GLY A 141 -10.98 26.04 17.72
CA GLY A 141 -9.71 26.11 18.43
C GLY A 141 -9.02 24.75 18.54
N SER A 142 -9.11 23.94 17.48
CA SER A 142 -8.47 22.62 17.36
C SER A 142 -7.18 22.74 16.53
N ARG A 143 -6.23 21.81 16.71
CA ARG A 143 -5.04 21.68 15.84
C ARG A 143 -5.36 20.78 14.66
N LEU A 144 -4.93 21.20 13.46
CA LEU A 144 -5.00 20.39 12.25
C LEU A 144 -3.62 19.80 11.98
N ILE A 145 -3.52 18.47 11.93
CA ILE A 145 -2.33 17.75 11.50
C ILE A 145 -2.64 17.13 10.14
N VAL A 146 -1.87 17.46 9.12
CA VAL A 146 -2.02 16.86 7.78
C VAL A 146 -0.97 15.78 7.60
N ASP A 147 -1.39 14.60 7.16
CA ASP A 147 -0.51 13.48 6.84
C ASP A 147 -0.46 13.28 5.32
N TRP A 148 0.69 13.62 4.73
CA TRP A 148 0.95 13.60 3.30
C TRP A 148 1.51 12.24 2.89
N HIS A 149 0.76 11.50 2.08
CA HIS A 149 1.23 10.25 1.47
C HIS A 149 1.32 10.34 -0.04
N ASN A 150 0.54 11.23 -0.66
CA ASN A 150 0.71 11.62 -2.05
C ASN A 150 0.16 13.03 -2.25
N TYR A 151 0.30 13.58 -3.45
CA TYR A 151 -0.39 14.82 -3.82
C TYR A 151 -1.68 14.49 -4.58
N GLY A 152 -2.80 15.09 -4.18
CA GLY A 152 -4.08 14.88 -4.86
C GLY A 152 -4.03 15.26 -6.34
N TYR A 153 -3.31 16.34 -6.68
CA TYR A 153 -3.14 16.77 -8.07
C TYR A 153 -2.33 15.78 -8.93
N THR A 154 -1.37 15.04 -8.38
CA THR A 154 -0.57 14.06 -9.17
C THR A 154 -1.37 12.79 -9.44
N ILE A 155 -2.19 12.35 -8.49
CA ILE A 155 -3.14 11.25 -8.72
C ILE A 155 -4.13 11.63 -9.82
N MET A 156 -4.71 12.83 -9.75
CA MET A 156 -5.66 13.29 -10.77
C MET A 156 -5.02 13.50 -12.15
N ALA A 157 -3.71 13.78 -12.19
CA ALA A 157 -2.95 13.87 -13.44
C ALA A 157 -2.85 12.54 -14.18
N LEU A 158 -3.02 11.39 -13.51
CA LEU A 158 -3.05 10.08 -14.17
C LEU A 158 -4.24 9.97 -15.12
N SER A 159 -5.43 10.40 -14.69
CA SER A 159 -6.66 10.31 -15.49
C SER A 159 -6.85 11.45 -16.49
N HIS A 160 -6.45 12.68 -16.13
CA HIS A 160 -6.71 13.87 -16.96
C HIS A 160 -5.49 14.43 -17.69
N GLY A 161 -4.29 13.95 -17.35
CA GLY A 161 -3.03 14.53 -17.79
C GLY A 161 -2.61 15.77 -16.98
N PRO A 162 -1.29 16.01 -16.84
CA PRO A 162 -0.76 17.06 -15.97
C PRO A 162 -1.08 18.49 -16.44
N ALA A 163 -1.37 18.68 -17.73
CA ALA A 163 -1.69 19.98 -18.31
C ALA A 163 -3.16 20.39 -18.12
N HIS A 164 -4.02 19.49 -17.65
CA HIS A 164 -5.45 19.73 -17.55
C HIS A 164 -5.78 20.87 -16.56
N PRO A 165 -6.72 21.79 -16.87
CA PRO A 165 -7.03 22.93 -16.01
C PRO A 165 -7.43 22.54 -14.57
N VAL A 166 -8.18 21.44 -14.42
CA VAL A 166 -8.59 20.92 -13.10
C VAL A 166 -7.38 20.47 -12.28
N VAL A 167 -6.36 19.88 -12.91
CA VAL A 167 -5.11 19.46 -12.24
C VAL A 167 -4.31 20.67 -11.76
N ARG A 168 -4.25 21.73 -12.57
CA ARG A 168 -3.62 22.99 -12.17
C ARG A 168 -4.36 23.66 -11.00
N LEU A 169 -5.69 23.61 -11.00
CA LEU A 169 -6.51 24.12 -9.90
C LEU A 169 -6.30 23.31 -8.61
N ALA A 170 -6.28 21.98 -8.69
CA ALA A 170 -6.01 21.13 -7.54
C ALA A 170 -4.61 21.40 -6.96
N ARG A 171 -3.59 21.53 -7.81
CA ARG A 171 -2.24 21.89 -7.38
C ARG A 171 -2.21 23.24 -6.66
N TRP A 172 -2.84 24.27 -7.23
CA TRP A 172 -2.94 25.59 -6.59
C TRP A 172 -3.65 25.49 -5.24
N TYR A 173 -4.73 24.73 -5.17
CA TYR A 173 -5.53 24.59 -3.96
C TYR A 173 -4.75 23.88 -2.85
N GLU A 174 -4.11 22.75 -3.13
CA GLU A 174 -3.30 22.05 -2.15
C GLU A 174 -2.13 22.94 -1.69
N HIS A 175 -1.48 23.65 -2.63
CA HIS A 175 -0.39 24.58 -2.31
C HIS A 175 -0.85 25.75 -1.42
N PHE A 176 -2.08 26.23 -1.59
CA PHE A 176 -2.61 27.33 -0.78
C PHE A 176 -3.06 26.87 0.62
N PHE A 177 -3.79 25.75 0.72
CA PHE A 177 -4.36 25.28 1.99
C PHE A 177 -3.42 24.40 2.81
N GLY A 178 -2.47 23.70 2.18
CA GLY A 178 -1.49 22.83 2.85
C GLY A 178 -0.70 23.55 3.95
N PRO A 179 -0.09 24.73 3.70
CA PRO A 179 0.68 25.48 4.70
C PRO A 179 -0.15 26.00 5.88
N LEU A 180 -1.48 25.94 5.83
CA LEU A 180 -2.36 26.41 6.90
C LEU A 180 -2.55 25.38 8.03
N ALA A 181 -2.07 24.15 7.85
CA ALA A 181 -2.08 23.13 8.90
C ALA A 181 -1.18 23.53 10.07
N SER A 182 -1.54 23.10 11.29
CA SER A 182 -0.72 23.34 12.49
C SER A 182 0.57 22.53 12.46
N ASP A 183 0.49 21.30 11.98
CA ASP A 183 1.62 20.38 11.86
C ASP A 183 1.44 19.49 10.63
N ASN A 184 2.53 18.93 10.10
CA ASN A 184 2.51 18.08 8.93
C ASN A 184 3.34 16.81 9.15
N LEU A 185 2.83 15.68 8.68
CA LEU A 185 3.50 14.39 8.57
C LEU A 185 3.69 14.05 7.10
N CYS A 186 4.70 13.26 6.75
CA CYS A 186 4.87 12.78 5.39
C CYS A 186 5.50 11.37 5.33
N VAL A 187 5.26 10.64 4.25
CA VAL A 187 5.68 9.24 4.08
C VAL A 187 7.19 9.05 3.87
N THR A 188 7.89 10.06 3.35
CA THR A 188 9.31 9.96 2.96
C THR A 188 10.10 11.23 3.26
N ASN A 189 11.42 11.11 3.35
CA ASN A 189 12.30 12.27 3.42
C ASN A 189 12.30 13.05 2.11
N ALA A 190 12.20 12.39 0.96
CA ALA A 190 12.04 13.06 -0.33
C ALA A 190 10.79 13.94 -0.36
N MET A 191 9.66 13.47 0.18
CA MET A 191 8.44 14.27 0.31
C MET A 191 8.62 15.42 1.31
N LYS A 192 9.30 15.18 2.43
CA LYS A 192 9.63 16.23 3.40
C LYS A 192 10.43 17.37 2.76
N GLU A 193 11.45 17.03 1.97
CA GLU A 193 12.27 18.00 1.24
C GLU A 193 11.41 18.75 0.20
N ASP A 194 10.60 18.04 -0.58
CA ASP A 194 9.72 18.64 -1.59
C ASP A 194 8.68 19.60 -0.97
N LEU A 195 8.04 19.20 0.13
CA LEU A 195 7.13 20.04 0.90
C LEU A 195 7.83 21.30 1.44
N GLN A 196 9.06 21.17 1.93
CA GLN A 196 9.80 22.31 2.46
C GLN A 196 10.24 23.28 1.35
N GLU A 197 10.77 22.77 0.24
CA GLU A 197 11.31 23.58 -0.85
C GLU A 197 10.23 24.20 -1.73
N ASN A 198 9.22 23.41 -2.10
CA ASN A 198 8.20 23.83 -3.07
C ASN A 198 6.92 24.37 -2.43
N TRP A 199 6.66 24.06 -1.15
CA TRP A 199 5.41 24.43 -0.46
C TRP A 199 5.65 25.24 0.82
N ASN A 200 6.91 25.40 1.25
CA ASN A 200 7.27 25.99 2.53
C ASN A 200 6.56 25.31 3.73
N ILE A 201 6.34 24.00 3.61
CA ILE A 201 5.71 23.16 4.64
C ILE A 201 6.81 22.40 5.37
N ARG A 202 6.88 22.60 6.70
CA ARG A 202 7.71 21.77 7.57
C ARG A 202 6.95 20.51 7.96
N ALA A 203 7.46 19.36 7.54
CA ALA A 203 6.88 18.07 7.85
C ALA A 203 7.84 17.16 8.65
N THR A 204 7.27 16.27 9.45
CA THR A 204 7.96 15.16 10.09
C THR A 204 7.76 13.89 9.27
N THR A 205 8.84 13.19 8.96
CA THR A 205 8.77 11.93 8.22
C THR A 205 8.25 10.82 9.14
N LEU A 206 7.17 10.17 8.71
CA LEU A 206 6.63 8.97 9.32
C LEU A 206 6.55 7.89 8.24
N TYR A 207 7.56 7.02 8.21
CA TYR A 207 7.59 5.89 7.30
C TYR A 207 6.50 4.88 7.60
N ASP A 208 5.89 4.34 6.55
CA ASP A 208 5.07 3.15 6.68
C ASP A 208 5.90 1.93 7.10
N ARG A 209 5.26 1.05 7.86
CA ARG A 209 5.87 -0.15 8.42
C ARG A 209 4.93 -1.35 8.21
N PRO A 210 5.49 -2.55 7.95
CA PRO A 210 4.66 -3.71 7.70
C PRO A 210 3.82 -4.06 8.93
N ALA A 211 2.59 -4.48 8.69
CA ALA A 211 1.74 -5.07 9.71
C ALA A 211 2.35 -6.37 10.25
N SER A 212 2.04 -6.70 11.51
CA SER A 212 2.61 -7.90 12.16
C SER A 212 2.20 -9.24 11.52
N ILE A 213 1.16 -9.23 10.68
CA ILE A 213 0.71 -10.39 9.90
C ILE A 213 1.71 -10.76 8.78
N PHE A 214 2.47 -9.79 8.28
CA PHE A 214 3.52 -10.02 7.29
C PHE A 214 4.77 -10.53 8.00
N ARG A 215 5.06 -11.81 7.77
CA ARG A 215 6.18 -12.55 8.35
C ARG A 215 6.52 -13.73 7.45
N GLU A 216 7.72 -14.26 7.60
CA GLU A 216 8.10 -15.51 6.96
C GLU A 216 7.12 -16.63 7.31
N THR A 217 6.68 -17.35 6.29
CA THR A 217 5.67 -18.39 6.44
C THR A 217 6.35 -19.71 6.81
N PRO A 218 5.96 -20.38 7.91
CA PRO A 218 6.44 -21.74 8.22
C PRO A 218 6.15 -22.72 7.08
N LEU A 219 7.09 -23.62 6.76
CA LEU A 219 7.00 -24.54 5.61
C LEU A 219 5.67 -25.33 5.55
N ARG A 220 5.15 -25.77 6.69
CA ARG A 220 3.84 -26.43 6.78
C ARG A 220 2.71 -25.58 6.20
N LEU A 221 2.64 -24.30 6.57
CA LEU A 221 1.61 -23.39 6.06
C LEU A 221 1.82 -23.07 4.58
N GLN A 222 3.08 -23.03 4.12
CA GLN A 222 3.38 -22.91 2.68
C GLN A 222 2.80 -24.12 1.92
N HIS A 223 3.08 -25.33 2.40
CA HIS A 223 2.58 -26.57 1.80
C HIS A 223 1.05 -26.62 1.76
N GLU A 224 0.39 -26.32 2.88
CA GLU A 224 -1.08 -26.27 2.95
C GLU A 224 -1.68 -25.25 1.97
N LEU A 225 -1.04 -24.07 1.83
CA LEU A 225 -1.44 -23.05 0.86
C LEU A 225 -1.32 -23.58 -0.59
N PHE A 226 -0.16 -24.10 -0.99
CA PHE A 226 0.05 -24.57 -2.36
C PHE A 226 -0.77 -25.81 -2.70
N ARG A 227 -1.05 -26.68 -1.72
CA ARG A 227 -1.97 -27.80 -1.88
C ARG A 227 -3.39 -27.32 -2.19
N ARG A 228 -3.88 -26.31 -1.47
CA ARG A 228 -5.21 -25.71 -1.72
C ARG A 228 -5.25 -24.96 -3.05
N LEU A 229 -4.17 -24.30 -3.43
CA LEU A 229 -4.07 -23.55 -4.68
C LEU A 229 -3.65 -24.42 -5.88
N GLY A 230 -3.40 -25.72 -5.70
CA GLY A 230 -2.77 -26.61 -6.70
C GLY A 230 -3.37 -26.51 -8.11
N HIS A 231 -4.70 -26.44 -8.23
CA HIS A 231 -5.37 -26.27 -9.53
C HIS A 231 -5.05 -24.97 -10.29
N SER A 232 -4.50 -23.96 -9.59
CA SER A 232 -4.06 -22.68 -10.18
C SER A 232 -2.57 -22.68 -10.55
N PHE A 233 -1.83 -23.72 -10.15
CA PHE A 233 -0.39 -23.89 -10.35
C PHE A 233 -0.03 -25.15 -11.14
N ASP A 234 -1.01 -25.97 -11.55
CA ASP A 234 -0.76 -27.19 -12.32
C ASP A 234 -0.51 -26.89 -13.79
N GLY A 235 0.77 -26.98 -14.18
CA GLY A 235 1.23 -27.24 -15.54
C GLY A 235 1.89 -28.62 -15.69
N SER A 236 1.80 -29.48 -14.67
CA SER A 236 2.32 -30.84 -14.69
C SER A 236 1.19 -31.82 -14.38
N ASP A 237 0.93 -32.76 -15.30
CA ASP A 237 0.14 -33.95 -14.97
C ASP A 237 0.75 -34.60 -13.71
N PRO A 238 -0.07 -35.10 -12.76
CA PRO A 238 0.44 -35.97 -11.71
C PRO A 238 1.07 -37.18 -12.37
N ASP A 239 2.40 -37.29 -12.32
CA ASP A 239 3.14 -38.46 -12.78
C ASP A 239 2.57 -39.70 -12.06
N PRO A 240 1.89 -40.62 -12.78
CA PRO A 240 1.15 -41.70 -12.16
C PRO A 240 2.05 -42.80 -11.55
N ASP A 241 3.39 -42.71 -11.72
CA ASP A 241 4.32 -43.80 -11.40
C ASP A 241 5.28 -43.56 -10.21
N LEU A 242 5.05 -42.58 -9.30
CA LEU A 242 5.97 -42.29 -8.19
C LEU A 242 5.31 -42.23 -6.80
N ASP A 243 5.67 -43.18 -5.93
CA ASP A 243 5.41 -43.32 -4.48
C ASP A 243 4.05 -42.81 -3.97
N LEU A 244 3.08 -43.72 -3.92
CA LEU A 244 1.68 -43.52 -3.50
C LEU A 244 1.47 -42.97 -2.07
N ASP A 245 2.52 -42.80 -1.26
CA ASP A 245 2.40 -42.47 0.16
C ASP A 245 2.73 -40.99 0.51
N LEU A 246 3.34 -40.20 -0.38
CA LEU A 246 3.78 -38.83 -0.03
C LEU A 246 2.87 -37.73 -0.60
N GLU A 247 2.38 -36.82 0.24
CA GLU A 247 1.62 -35.62 -0.19
C GLU A 247 2.59 -34.58 -0.77
N ARG A 248 2.39 -34.16 -2.03
CA ARG A 248 3.36 -33.35 -2.80
C ARG A 248 2.72 -32.06 -3.36
N THR A 249 3.55 -31.04 -3.50
CA THR A 249 3.27 -29.80 -4.26
C THR A 249 4.43 -29.52 -5.23
N ALA A 250 4.32 -28.49 -6.07
CA ALA A 250 5.43 -28.03 -6.90
C ALA A 250 6.69 -27.70 -6.07
N PHE A 251 6.53 -27.25 -4.81
CA PHE A 251 7.64 -26.71 -4.00
C PHE A 251 8.10 -27.62 -2.86
N SER A 252 7.22 -28.46 -2.31
CA SER A 252 7.47 -29.19 -1.06
C SER A 252 6.79 -30.56 -1.02
N VAL A 253 7.30 -31.42 -0.13
CA VAL A 253 6.78 -32.77 0.16
C VAL A 253 6.47 -32.87 1.64
N ARG A 254 5.39 -33.56 1.97
CA ARG A 254 4.99 -33.88 3.34
C ARG A 254 5.08 -35.40 3.56
N ASP A 255 5.80 -35.80 4.58
CA ASP A 255 5.93 -37.20 5.00
C ASP A 255 4.72 -37.58 5.88
N PRO A 256 3.90 -38.57 5.49
CA PRO A 256 2.75 -39.00 6.28
C PRO A 256 3.14 -39.70 7.59
N ALA A 257 4.37 -40.21 7.72
CA ALA A 257 4.81 -40.98 8.88
C ALA A 257 5.04 -40.07 10.10
N ASP A 258 5.53 -38.85 9.89
CA ASP A 258 5.88 -37.91 10.98
C ASP A 258 5.30 -36.49 10.83
N ASP A 259 4.49 -36.24 9.80
CA ASP A 259 3.90 -34.92 9.47
C ASP A 259 4.94 -33.84 9.14
N SER A 260 6.20 -34.23 8.84
CA SER A 260 7.25 -33.28 8.49
C SER A 260 7.11 -32.78 7.06
N VAL A 261 7.44 -31.50 6.84
CA VAL A 261 7.39 -30.84 5.53
C VAL A 261 8.77 -30.35 5.14
N THR A 262 9.24 -30.76 3.96
CA THR A 262 10.55 -30.39 3.41
C THR A 262 10.42 -29.79 2.01
N LEU A 263 11.33 -28.89 1.64
CA LEU A 263 11.40 -28.35 0.29
C LEU A 263 11.98 -29.39 -0.67
N ARG A 264 11.45 -29.44 -1.91
CA ARG A 264 12.02 -30.29 -2.97
C ARG A 264 13.36 -29.69 -3.43
N SER A 265 14.34 -30.54 -3.73
CA SER A 265 15.67 -30.12 -4.21
C SER A 265 15.58 -29.41 -5.56
N GLU A 266 14.80 -29.96 -6.50
CA GLU A 266 14.61 -29.43 -7.86
C GLU A 266 13.31 -28.60 -7.99
N ARG A 267 12.90 -27.90 -6.92
CA ARG A 267 11.69 -27.06 -7.00
C ARG A 267 11.93 -25.86 -7.92
N PRO A 268 10.90 -25.38 -8.64
CA PRO A 268 10.97 -24.09 -9.30
C PRO A 268 11.12 -22.96 -8.27
N ALA A 269 11.72 -21.85 -8.71
CA ALA A 269 11.75 -20.62 -7.93
C ALA A 269 10.39 -19.92 -7.99
N LEU A 270 9.92 -19.45 -6.83
CA LEU A 270 8.65 -18.74 -6.71
C LEU A 270 8.86 -17.22 -6.80
N LEU A 271 8.52 -16.66 -7.96
CA LEU A 271 8.49 -15.23 -8.21
C LEU A 271 7.09 -14.68 -7.90
N LEU A 272 6.99 -13.55 -7.22
CA LEU A 272 5.70 -12.96 -6.85
C LEU A 272 5.63 -11.48 -7.18
N SER A 273 4.56 -11.07 -7.85
CA SER A 273 4.21 -9.66 -8.04
C SER A 273 2.77 -9.42 -7.58
N SER A 274 2.61 -8.52 -6.61
CA SER A 274 1.30 -8.01 -6.20
C SER A 274 0.98 -6.74 -6.99
N THR A 275 -0.23 -6.59 -7.50
CA THR A 275 -0.60 -5.48 -8.38
C THR A 275 -2.05 -5.02 -8.21
N SER A 276 -2.29 -3.76 -8.54
CA SER A 276 -3.62 -3.18 -8.70
C SER A 276 -4.08 -3.17 -10.16
N TRP A 277 -3.29 -3.72 -11.09
CA TRP A 277 -3.51 -3.72 -12.54
C TRP A 277 -3.89 -2.34 -13.10
N THR A 278 -3.17 -1.32 -12.67
CA THR A 278 -3.34 0.08 -13.07
C THR A 278 -2.18 0.53 -13.97
N GLU A 279 -2.36 1.63 -14.69
CA GLU A 279 -1.41 2.13 -15.71
C GLU A 279 -0.02 2.49 -15.16
N ASP A 280 0.10 2.75 -13.86
CA ASP A 280 1.36 3.01 -13.15
C ASP A 280 2.20 1.75 -12.91
N GLU A 281 1.68 0.56 -13.23
CA GLU A 281 2.34 -0.74 -13.12
C GLU A 281 2.48 -1.40 -14.50
N ASP A 282 3.49 -1.02 -15.29
CA ASP A 282 3.71 -1.58 -16.63
C ASP A 282 4.25 -3.03 -16.57
N PHE A 283 3.34 -4.00 -16.63
CA PHE A 283 3.68 -5.42 -16.65
C PHE A 283 4.39 -5.89 -17.92
N SER A 284 4.43 -5.10 -18.99
CA SER A 284 5.20 -5.49 -20.18
C SER A 284 6.69 -5.63 -19.88
N ILE A 285 7.18 -4.90 -18.87
CA ILE A 285 8.56 -4.99 -18.37
C ILE A 285 8.83 -6.38 -17.79
N LEU A 286 7.97 -6.87 -16.89
CA LEU A 286 8.12 -8.20 -16.28
C LEU A 286 7.94 -9.30 -17.33
N LEU A 287 6.94 -9.20 -18.20
CA LEU A 287 6.68 -10.22 -19.21
C LEU A 287 7.84 -10.38 -20.19
N LYS A 288 8.41 -9.28 -20.70
CA LYS A 288 9.62 -9.31 -21.56
C LYS A 288 10.83 -9.89 -20.83
N ALA A 289 11.01 -9.55 -19.55
CA ALA A 289 12.10 -10.10 -18.75
C ALA A 289 11.98 -11.61 -18.56
N LEU A 290 10.75 -12.14 -18.44
CA LEU A 290 10.47 -13.56 -18.37
C LEU A 290 10.70 -14.27 -19.72
N GLU A 291 10.34 -13.63 -20.85
CA GLU A 291 10.67 -14.15 -22.19
C GLU A 291 12.18 -14.24 -22.43
N ASP A 292 12.95 -13.24 -22.01
CA ASP A 292 14.42 -13.28 -22.08
C ASP A 292 15.01 -14.34 -21.14
N TYR A 293 14.42 -14.52 -19.95
CA TYR A 293 14.81 -15.60 -19.03
C TYR A 293 14.58 -16.99 -19.64
N GLU A 294 13.40 -17.21 -20.24
CA GLU A 294 13.06 -18.44 -20.98
C GLU A 294 14.04 -18.70 -22.13
N GLY A 295 14.31 -17.69 -22.95
CA GLY A 295 15.25 -17.79 -24.07
C GLY A 295 16.66 -18.17 -23.63
N PHE A 296 17.10 -17.66 -22.47
CA PHE A 296 18.39 -17.99 -21.90
C PHE A 296 18.48 -19.46 -21.45
N ILE A 297 17.42 -20.02 -20.86
CA ILE A 297 17.34 -21.44 -20.52
C ILE A 297 17.34 -22.30 -21.80
N ARG A 298 16.53 -21.94 -22.81
CA ARG A 298 16.51 -22.65 -24.10
C ARG A 298 17.86 -22.63 -24.83
N ALA A 299 18.69 -21.62 -24.59
CA ALA A 299 20.07 -21.54 -25.09
C ALA A 299 21.07 -22.42 -24.32
N GLY A 300 20.62 -23.17 -23.31
CA GLY A 300 21.43 -24.14 -22.55
C GLY A 300 21.96 -23.61 -21.22
N ALA A 301 21.47 -22.46 -20.73
CA ALA A 301 21.85 -21.97 -19.41
C ALA A 301 21.24 -22.83 -18.30
N SER A 302 22.03 -23.12 -17.26
CA SER A 302 21.57 -23.82 -16.07
C SER A 302 20.91 -22.84 -15.10
N LEU A 303 19.59 -22.69 -15.19
CA LEU A 303 18.77 -21.90 -14.28
C LEU A 303 17.51 -22.70 -13.88
N PRO A 304 16.94 -22.47 -12.69
CA PRO A 304 15.72 -23.16 -12.27
C PRO A 304 14.51 -22.73 -13.12
N SER A 305 13.53 -23.63 -13.28
CA SER A 305 12.20 -23.25 -13.73
C SER A 305 11.58 -22.21 -12.78
N LEU A 306 10.67 -21.40 -13.31
CA LEU A 306 9.99 -20.34 -12.57
C LEU A 306 8.50 -20.59 -12.46
N VAL A 307 7.95 -20.35 -11.28
CA VAL A 307 6.52 -20.08 -11.09
C VAL A 307 6.39 -18.62 -10.74
N CYS A 308 5.84 -17.82 -11.65
CA CYS A 308 5.58 -16.40 -11.48
C CYS A 308 4.11 -16.17 -11.13
N VAL A 309 3.85 -15.70 -9.92
CA VAL A 309 2.50 -15.41 -9.44
C VAL A 309 2.25 -13.92 -9.53
N ILE A 310 1.24 -13.53 -10.29
CA ILE A 310 0.79 -12.14 -10.40
C ILE A 310 -0.60 -12.04 -9.78
N THR A 311 -0.68 -11.51 -8.56
CA THR A 311 -1.94 -11.42 -7.81
C THR A 311 -2.44 -9.98 -7.73
N GLY A 312 -3.76 -9.82 -7.77
CA GLY A 312 -4.37 -8.50 -7.80
C GLY A 312 -5.68 -8.42 -8.58
N LYS A 313 -6.32 -7.26 -8.47
CA LYS A 313 -7.51 -6.88 -9.22
C LYS A 313 -7.38 -5.45 -9.73
N GLY A 314 -7.74 -5.24 -10.99
CA GLY A 314 -7.93 -3.91 -11.56
C GLY A 314 -8.13 -3.93 -13.06
N PRO A 315 -8.20 -2.74 -13.69
CA PRO A 315 -8.72 -2.56 -15.04
C PRO A 315 -7.88 -3.24 -16.12
N GLN A 316 -6.55 -3.31 -15.96
CA GLN A 316 -5.66 -3.87 -16.98
C GLN A 316 -5.45 -5.40 -16.87
N LYS A 317 -6.07 -6.07 -15.89
CA LYS A 317 -5.87 -7.51 -15.66
C LYS A 317 -6.15 -8.34 -16.91
N GLU A 318 -7.27 -8.09 -17.58
CA GLU A 318 -7.68 -8.84 -18.77
C GLU A 318 -6.84 -8.50 -20.01
N HIS A 319 -6.26 -7.30 -20.05
CA HIS A 319 -5.31 -6.95 -21.10
C HIS A 319 -4.04 -7.79 -20.99
N TYR A 320 -3.40 -7.81 -19.82
CA TYR A 320 -2.18 -8.59 -19.61
C TYR A 320 -2.44 -10.10 -19.60
N ARG A 321 -3.61 -10.57 -19.17
CA ARG A 321 -3.97 -11.98 -19.26
C ARG A 321 -3.89 -12.50 -20.70
N ARG A 322 -4.45 -11.76 -21.65
CA ARG A 322 -4.37 -12.11 -23.09
C ARG A 322 -2.93 -12.16 -23.60
N ILE A 323 -2.05 -11.30 -23.09
CA ILE A 323 -0.62 -11.33 -23.43
C ILE A 323 0.01 -12.59 -22.83
N ILE A 324 -0.20 -12.85 -21.54
CA ILE A 324 0.30 -14.04 -20.84
C ILE A 324 -0.12 -15.33 -21.55
N ASP A 325 -1.39 -15.44 -21.94
CA ASP A 325 -1.92 -16.63 -22.65
C ASP A 325 -1.26 -16.82 -24.03
N SER A 326 -0.62 -15.79 -24.60
CA SER A 326 0.13 -15.87 -25.86
C SER A 326 1.62 -16.18 -25.67
N LEU A 327 2.16 -16.05 -24.46
CA LEU A 327 3.54 -16.37 -24.11
C LEU A 327 3.64 -17.89 -23.91
N HIS A 328 3.92 -18.63 -24.98
CA HIS A 328 4.09 -20.09 -24.94
C HIS A 328 5.47 -20.45 -24.36
N LEU A 329 5.59 -20.37 -23.03
CA LEU A 329 6.81 -20.61 -22.25
C LEU A 329 6.83 -22.04 -21.69
N GLU A 330 7.99 -22.69 -21.68
CA GLU A 330 8.19 -24.06 -21.19
C GLU A 330 8.76 -24.11 -19.77
N HIS A 331 9.70 -23.21 -19.46
CA HIS A 331 10.39 -23.19 -18.17
C HIS A 331 9.84 -22.13 -17.20
N VAL A 332 9.02 -21.21 -17.69
CA VAL A 332 8.37 -20.17 -16.90
C VAL A 332 6.86 -20.35 -16.93
N GLN A 333 6.25 -20.59 -15.78
CA GLN A 333 4.80 -20.65 -15.61
C GLN A 333 4.28 -19.37 -14.97
N ILE A 334 3.33 -18.69 -15.60
CA ILE A 334 2.72 -17.46 -15.08
C ILE A 334 1.30 -17.75 -14.60
N CYS A 335 1.02 -17.46 -13.32
CA CYS A 335 -0.26 -17.74 -12.68
C CYS A 335 -0.89 -16.47 -12.13
N THR A 336 -2.22 -16.31 -12.27
CA THR A 336 -2.96 -15.16 -11.74
C THR A 336 -4.08 -15.56 -10.77
N PRO A 337 -3.75 -16.30 -9.68
CA PRO A 337 -4.76 -16.89 -8.80
C PRO A 337 -5.61 -15.82 -8.11
N TRP A 338 -6.85 -16.19 -7.79
CA TRP A 338 -7.60 -15.49 -6.78
C TRP A 338 -7.03 -15.87 -5.40
N LEU A 339 -6.84 -14.88 -4.52
CA LEU A 339 -6.37 -15.08 -3.16
C LEU A 339 -7.37 -14.46 -2.20
N GLU A 340 -7.70 -15.21 -1.16
CA GLU A 340 -8.35 -14.65 0.02
C GLU A 340 -7.39 -13.70 0.74
N ALA A 341 -7.93 -12.72 1.48
CA ALA A 341 -7.12 -11.69 2.12
C ALA A 341 -6.10 -12.26 3.13
N GLU A 342 -6.46 -13.35 3.79
CA GLU A 342 -5.65 -14.07 4.77
C GLU A 342 -4.51 -14.88 4.11
N ASP A 343 -4.67 -15.25 2.83
CA ASP A 343 -3.69 -16.04 2.09
C ASP A 343 -2.57 -15.18 1.52
N TYR A 344 -2.81 -13.88 1.33
CA TYR A 344 -1.84 -12.95 0.78
C TYR A 344 -0.53 -12.86 1.60
N PRO A 345 -0.56 -12.64 2.92
CA PRO A 345 0.66 -12.67 3.74
C PRO A 345 1.36 -14.04 3.70
N VAL A 346 0.59 -15.13 3.67
CA VAL A 346 1.13 -16.50 3.62
C VAL A 346 1.89 -16.70 2.31
N LEU A 347 1.34 -16.27 1.17
CA LEU A 347 1.98 -16.34 -0.13
C LEU A 347 3.24 -15.47 -0.20
N LEU A 348 3.19 -14.22 0.28
CA LEU A 348 4.38 -13.36 0.34
C LEU A 348 5.51 -14.02 1.15
N GLY A 349 5.19 -14.59 2.31
CA GLY A 349 6.16 -15.28 3.16
C GLY A 349 6.62 -16.65 2.63
N SER A 350 6.03 -17.14 1.54
CA SER A 350 6.41 -18.38 0.85
C SER A 350 7.26 -18.13 -0.39
N ALA A 351 7.26 -16.93 -0.95
CA ALA A 351 7.97 -16.60 -2.19
C ALA A 351 9.48 -16.50 -2.00
N ASP A 352 10.21 -16.66 -3.10
CA ASP A 352 11.67 -16.58 -3.16
C ASP A 352 12.13 -15.15 -3.47
N LEU A 353 11.48 -14.51 -4.45
CA LEU A 353 11.75 -13.15 -4.92
C LEU A 353 10.45 -12.41 -5.23
N GLY A 354 10.35 -11.14 -4.81
CA GLY A 354 9.29 -10.22 -5.18
C GLY A 354 9.66 -9.36 -6.39
N VAL A 355 8.68 -8.99 -7.22
CA VAL A 355 8.84 -7.96 -8.27
C VAL A 355 7.81 -6.87 -8.07
N CYS A 356 8.28 -5.63 -7.91
CA CYS A 356 7.43 -4.44 -7.76
C CYS A 356 7.59 -3.51 -8.97
N LEU A 357 6.52 -3.35 -9.73
CA LEU A 357 6.43 -2.45 -10.88
C LEU A 357 5.76 -1.11 -10.57
N HIS A 358 5.24 -0.95 -9.34
CA HIS A 358 4.55 0.28 -8.95
C HIS A 358 5.49 1.48 -8.88
N LYS A 359 5.08 2.56 -9.55
CA LYS A 359 5.72 3.88 -9.46
C LYS A 359 4.76 4.86 -8.81
N SER A 360 5.24 5.60 -7.81
CA SER A 360 4.48 6.70 -7.24
C SER A 360 4.18 7.77 -8.29
N SER A 361 2.93 8.22 -8.36
CA SER A 361 2.50 9.28 -9.29
C SER A 361 3.20 10.63 -9.05
N SER A 362 3.56 10.93 -7.80
CA SER A 362 4.41 12.08 -7.44
C SER A 362 5.90 11.74 -7.48
N GLY A 363 6.25 10.46 -7.50
CA GLY A 363 7.62 9.97 -7.29
C GLY A 363 8.10 10.11 -5.85
N LEU A 364 7.22 10.45 -4.91
CA LEU A 364 7.55 10.79 -3.52
C LEU A 364 6.94 9.83 -2.49
N ASP A 365 6.05 8.94 -2.92
CA ASP A 365 5.46 7.89 -2.08
C ASP A 365 6.19 6.54 -2.25
N LEU A 366 6.19 5.72 -1.21
CA LEU A 366 6.81 4.39 -1.24
C LEU A 366 5.78 3.29 -1.54
N PRO A 367 6.17 2.22 -2.24
CA PRO A 367 5.24 1.16 -2.58
C PRO A 367 4.95 0.31 -1.34
N MET A 368 3.73 0.42 -0.81
CA MET A 368 3.26 -0.38 0.33
C MET A 368 3.41 -1.89 0.09
N LYS A 369 3.27 -2.34 -1.15
CA LYS A 369 3.52 -3.74 -1.56
C LYS A 369 4.93 -4.22 -1.19
N VAL A 370 5.96 -3.38 -1.38
CA VAL A 370 7.34 -3.72 -1.00
C VAL A 370 7.50 -3.71 0.51
N VAL A 371 6.81 -2.80 1.21
CA VAL A 371 6.78 -2.79 2.68
C VAL A 371 6.25 -4.13 3.21
N ASP A 372 5.17 -4.65 2.64
CA ASP A 372 4.59 -5.94 2.99
C ASP A 372 5.55 -7.11 2.66
N MET A 373 6.15 -7.11 1.46
CA MET A 373 7.15 -8.11 1.06
C MET A 373 8.34 -8.14 2.04
N PHE A 374 8.86 -6.97 2.43
CA PHE A 374 9.94 -6.88 3.41
C PHE A 374 9.53 -7.33 4.81
N GLY A 375 8.27 -7.11 5.21
CA GLY A 375 7.70 -7.70 6.43
C GLY A 375 7.80 -9.23 6.44
N CYS A 376 7.60 -9.85 5.28
CA CYS A 376 7.76 -11.27 5.05
C CYS A 376 9.22 -11.73 4.82
N CYS A 377 10.20 -10.84 4.97
CA CYS A 377 11.60 -11.07 4.59
C CYS A 377 11.79 -11.55 3.15
N LEU A 378 10.92 -11.11 2.23
CA LEU A 378 11.00 -11.38 0.80
C LEU A 378 11.86 -10.30 0.12
N PRO A 379 13.05 -10.62 -0.41
CA PRO A 379 13.82 -9.69 -1.22
C PRO A 379 13.03 -9.27 -2.46
N VAL A 380 13.29 -8.08 -2.99
CA VAL A 380 12.55 -7.57 -4.16
C VAL A 380 13.47 -7.07 -5.27
N CYS A 381 13.04 -7.22 -6.51
CA CYS A 381 13.44 -6.34 -7.61
C CYS A 381 12.35 -5.27 -7.76
N ALA A 382 12.71 -3.98 -7.71
CA ALA A 382 11.74 -2.89 -7.78
C ALA A 382 12.11 -1.86 -8.88
N VAL A 383 11.11 -1.40 -9.63
CA VAL A 383 11.34 -0.44 -10.72
C VAL A 383 11.71 0.94 -10.17
N HIS A 384 12.75 1.55 -10.73
CA HIS A 384 13.32 2.81 -10.24
C HIS A 384 12.34 3.99 -10.33
N PHE A 385 12.29 4.78 -9.25
CA PHE A 385 11.75 6.14 -9.22
C PHE A 385 12.37 6.93 -8.04
N ARG A 386 12.08 8.24 -7.98
CA ARG A 386 12.85 9.25 -7.21
C ARG A 386 13.12 8.92 -5.73
N CYS A 387 12.17 8.39 -4.97
CA CYS A 387 12.35 8.14 -3.53
C CYS A 387 12.50 6.65 -3.16
N LEU A 388 12.48 5.72 -4.14
CA LEU A 388 12.46 4.29 -3.89
C LEU A 388 13.63 3.81 -3.01
N GLN A 389 14.80 4.43 -3.16
CA GLN A 389 16.02 4.11 -2.42
C GLN A 389 15.89 4.33 -0.91
N GLU A 390 14.86 5.04 -0.42
CA GLU A 390 14.56 5.11 1.00
C GLU A 390 14.10 3.75 1.56
N LEU A 391 13.44 2.94 0.73
CA LEU A 391 12.96 1.60 1.07
C LEU A 391 13.89 0.50 0.55
N VAL A 392 14.12 0.45 -0.76
CA VAL A 392 14.94 -0.60 -1.40
C VAL A 392 16.38 -0.12 -1.48
N LYS A 393 17.27 -0.79 -0.74
CA LYS A 393 18.71 -0.55 -0.76
C LYS A 393 19.33 -1.54 -1.74
N HIS A 394 19.67 -1.02 -2.93
CA HIS A 394 20.27 -1.79 -4.02
C HIS A 394 21.49 -2.58 -3.52
N GLU A 395 21.57 -3.87 -3.87
CA GLU A 395 22.63 -4.79 -3.43
C GLU A 395 22.64 -5.12 -1.92
N GLU A 396 21.64 -4.68 -1.15
CA GLU A 396 21.55 -4.96 0.29
C GLU A 396 20.30 -5.78 0.64
N ASN A 397 19.11 -5.28 0.27
CA ASN A 397 17.83 -5.94 0.57
C ASN A 397 17.01 -6.28 -0.68
N GLY A 398 17.55 -5.94 -1.86
CA GLY A 398 16.91 -6.12 -3.14
C GLY A 398 17.69 -5.45 -4.27
N LEU A 399 17.10 -5.43 -5.46
CA LEU A 399 17.66 -4.78 -6.63
C LEU A 399 16.68 -3.75 -7.18
N ILE A 400 17.25 -2.79 -7.91
CA ILE A 400 16.51 -1.69 -8.53
C ILE A 400 16.79 -1.80 -10.02
N PHE A 401 15.75 -1.78 -10.84
CA PHE A 401 15.85 -1.86 -12.30
C PHE A 401 15.10 -0.72 -12.97
N ARG A 402 15.43 -0.40 -14.21
CA ARG A 402 14.80 0.67 -15.00
C ARG A 402 13.91 0.13 -16.12
N ASP A 403 14.25 -1.04 -16.64
CA ASP A 403 13.62 -1.66 -17.81
C ASP A 403 13.64 -3.20 -17.73
N SER A 404 13.13 -3.83 -18.80
CA SER A 404 13.04 -5.30 -18.89
C SER A 404 14.40 -5.97 -18.94
N ASP A 405 15.41 -5.32 -19.52
CA ASP A 405 16.71 -5.92 -19.76
C ASP A 405 17.51 -5.98 -18.45
N GLU A 406 17.48 -4.89 -17.68
CA GLU A 406 18.02 -4.88 -16.33
C GLU A 406 17.31 -5.89 -15.43
N LEU A 407 15.96 -5.96 -15.48
CA LEU A 407 15.22 -6.95 -14.69
C LEU A 407 15.60 -8.39 -15.07
N ALA A 408 15.70 -8.70 -16.36
CA ALA A 408 16.06 -10.05 -16.82
C ALA A 408 17.47 -10.45 -16.36
N GLN A 409 18.45 -9.55 -16.46
CA GLN A 409 19.81 -9.78 -15.94
C GLN A 409 19.81 -10.01 -14.43
N GLN A 410 19.02 -9.24 -13.69
CA GLN A 410 18.87 -9.39 -12.24
C GLN A 410 18.24 -10.74 -11.87
N LEU A 411 17.19 -11.18 -12.58
CA LEU A 411 16.59 -12.50 -12.38
C LEU A 411 17.61 -13.62 -12.63
N LYS A 412 18.33 -13.57 -13.75
CA LYS A 412 19.38 -14.54 -14.10
C LYS A 412 20.47 -14.60 -13.03
N SER A 413 20.95 -13.45 -12.56
CA SER A 413 22.01 -13.38 -11.54
C SER A 413 21.55 -13.80 -10.15
N LEU A 414 20.31 -13.49 -9.75
CA LEU A 414 19.80 -13.88 -8.42
C LEU A 414 19.52 -15.38 -8.32
N LEU A 415 19.14 -16.01 -9.44
CA LEU A 415 18.70 -17.40 -9.49
C LEU A 415 19.77 -18.38 -9.97
N SER A 416 20.96 -17.91 -10.35
CA SER A 416 22.06 -18.79 -10.79
C SER A 416 22.56 -19.75 -9.70
N GLU A 417 22.38 -19.40 -8.44
CA GLU A 417 22.78 -20.21 -7.28
C GLU A 417 21.58 -20.82 -6.54
N PHE A 418 20.36 -20.68 -7.06
CA PHE A 418 19.15 -21.20 -6.43
C PHE A 418 19.09 -22.73 -6.55
N PRO A 419 18.59 -23.47 -5.53
CA PRO A 419 18.03 -23.03 -4.24
C PRO A 419 19.08 -22.91 -3.10
N GLY A 420 20.36 -22.70 -3.43
CA GLY A 420 21.45 -22.61 -2.47
C GLY A 420 21.29 -21.51 -1.42
N SER A 421 21.84 -21.77 -0.22
CA SER A 421 21.74 -20.86 0.94
C SER A 421 22.77 -19.73 0.93
N ASP A 422 23.76 -19.79 0.04
CA ASP A 422 24.92 -18.90 0.09
C ASP A 422 24.90 -17.79 -0.97
N GLY A 423 23.99 -17.91 -1.95
CA GLY A 423 23.84 -16.92 -3.02
C GLY A 423 23.27 -15.57 -2.59
N ARG A 424 23.26 -14.63 -3.53
CA ARG A 424 22.82 -13.24 -3.33
C ARG A 424 21.39 -13.14 -2.77
N LEU A 425 20.48 -13.96 -3.27
CA LEU A 425 19.09 -13.97 -2.82
C LEU A 425 18.97 -14.31 -1.32
N ALA A 426 19.74 -15.31 -0.86
CA ALA A 426 19.78 -15.68 0.55
C ALA A 426 20.46 -14.60 1.41
N ALA A 427 21.48 -13.90 0.87
CA ALA A 427 22.10 -12.77 1.53
C ALA A 427 21.11 -11.61 1.76
N PHE A 428 20.32 -11.23 0.74
CA PHE A 428 19.29 -10.20 0.89
C PHE A 428 18.23 -10.59 1.93
N ARG A 429 17.81 -11.87 1.94
CA ARG A 429 16.88 -12.38 2.96
C ARG A 429 17.47 -12.29 4.37
N ARG A 430 18.76 -12.64 4.56
CA ARG A 430 19.46 -12.47 5.84
C ARG A 430 19.51 -10.99 6.27
N ASN A 431 19.80 -10.10 5.33
CA ASN A 431 19.82 -8.66 5.60
C ASN A 431 18.44 -8.16 6.01
N LEU A 432 17.35 -8.60 5.36
CA LEU A 432 15.99 -8.26 5.79
C LEU A 432 15.64 -8.78 7.18
N ARG A 433 16.13 -9.98 7.55
CA ARG A 433 15.95 -10.54 8.90
C ARG A 433 16.70 -9.73 9.96
N SER A 434 17.94 -9.33 9.69
CA SER A 434 18.78 -8.57 10.64
C SER A 434 18.38 -7.09 10.71
N SER A 435 17.91 -6.52 9.61
CA SER A 435 17.46 -5.12 9.49
C SER A 435 15.96 -4.95 9.74
N ARG A 436 15.30 -5.87 10.46
CA ARG A 436 13.93 -5.67 10.96
C ARG A 436 13.91 -4.41 11.82
N GLY A 437 13.65 -3.28 11.16
CA GLY A 437 13.70 -1.96 11.77
C GLY A 437 12.60 -1.77 12.79
N GLN A 438 12.37 -0.53 13.18
CA GLN A 438 11.30 -0.19 14.10
C GLN A 438 9.93 -0.62 13.55
N ARG A 439 9.09 -1.19 14.42
CA ARG A 439 7.69 -1.49 14.10
C ARG A 439 6.91 -0.17 13.95
N TRP A 440 5.71 -0.26 13.38
CA TRP A 440 4.80 0.89 13.26
C TRP A 440 4.66 1.64 14.59
N ASP A 441 4.31 0.95 15.67
CA ASP A 441 4.06 1.59 16.97
C ASP A 441 5.30 2.30 17.52
N ASP A 442 6.49 1.71 17.41
CA ASP A 442 7.72 2.34 17.90
C ASP A 442 8.08 3.59 17.09
N ASN A 443 7.94 3.50 15.77
CA ASN A 443 8.14 4.61 14.84
C ASN A 443 7.11 5.73 15.08
N TRP A 444 5.86 5.36 15.37
CA TRP A 444 4.78 6.29 15.68
C TRP A 444 4.98 7.00 17.01
N ASP A 445 5.36 6.25 18.06
CA ASP A 445 5.63 6.77 19.40
C ASP A 445 6.79 7.78 19.40
N GLN A 446 7.79 7.57 18.53
CA GLN A 446 8.92 8.48 18.39
C GLN A 446 8.59 9.76 17.63
N ASN A 447 7.80 9.66 16.56
CA ASN A 447 7.59 10.77 15.62
C ASN A 447 6.29 11.54 15.84
N VAL A 448 5.19 10.86 16.18
CA VAL A 448 3.84 11.45 16.22
C VAL A 448 3.41 11.79 17.64
N LEU A 449 3.68 10.91 18.61
CA LEU A 449 3.28 11.12 20.00
C LEU A 449 3.79 12.46 20.59
N PRO A 450 5.05 12.90 20.33
CA PRO A 450 5.53 14.20 20.83
C PRO A 450 4.75 15.38 20.24
N MET A 451 4.32 15.30 18.98
CA MET A 451 3.55 16.35 18.30
C MET A 451 2.17 16.54 18.94
N ILE A 452 1.55 15.44 19.35
CA ILE A 452 0.22 15.39 19.96
C ILE A 452 0.30 15.77 21.45
N SER A 453 1.33 15.29 22.16
CA SER A 453 1.48 15.43 23.61
C SER A 453 2.13 16.74 24.05
N GLY A 454 2.97 17.32 23.19
CA GLY A 454 3.82 18.49 23.50
C GLY A 454 3.13 19.85 23.40
N GLY A 455 1.83 19.90 23.07
CA GLY A 455 1.06 21.14 23.07
C GLY A 455 0.65 21.55 24.49
N ARG A 456 1.59 22.09 25.27
CA ARG A 456 1.30 22.88 26.47
C ARG A 456 1.35 24.36 26.16
#